data_AF-A0A2A3D0Y2-F1
#
_entry.id   AF-A0A2A3D0Y2-F1
#
_cell.length_a   1.000
_cell.length_b   1.000
_cell.length_c   1.000
_cell.angle_alpha   90.00
_cell.angle_beta   90.00
_cell.angle_gamma   90.00
#
_symmetry.space_group_name_H-M   'P 1'
#
loop_
_entity.id
_entity.type
_entity.pdbx_description
1 polymer ?
#
loop_
_entity_poly.entity_id
_entity_poly.type
_entity_poly.pdbx_seq_one_letter_code
_entity_poly.pdbx_strand_id
1 'polypeptide(L)'
;MKYLMFTCSTSSVLLLSWNPAFAFNFGFVRVPDWMDPYIGVLVVLTFFFWLGLAATKPSGVPFQQVRYVKISPIANFFYLGLAFFFTIMMVMLFAGMGLRRYAEWTGAA
;
A
#
# COMPACT_ATOMS: atom_id res chain seq x y z
N MET A 1 15.48 12.15 20.90
CA MET A 1 15.92 12.10 19.48
C MET A 1 15.19 11.04 18.63
N LYS A 2 14.85 9.84 19.15
CA LYS A 2 14.15 8.80 18.36
C LYS A 2 12.79 9.21 17.78
N TYR A 3 11.99 9.97 18.53
CA TYR A 3 10.66 10.44 18.06
C TYR A 3 10.74 11.52 16.98
N LEU A 4 11.77 12.37 17.02
CA LEU A 4 11.95 13.50 16.09
C LEU A 4 12.35 13.02 14.69
N MET A 5 13.13 11.93 14.62
CA MET A 5 13.45 11.24 13.36
C MET A 5 12.21 10.56 12.75
N PHE A 6 11.33 10.01 13.59
CA PHE A 6 10.12 9.31 13.13
C PHE A 6 9.06 10.28 12.61
N THR A 7 8.86 11.42 13.28
CA THR A 7 7.95 12.49 12.83
C THR A 7 8.51 13.24 11.62
N CYS A 8 9.83 13.43 11.54
CA CYS A 8 10.47 14.00 10.35
C CYS A 8 10.29 13.07 9.14
N SER A 9 10.46 11.76 9.32
CA SER A 9 10.25 10.78 8.24
C SER A 9 8.80 10.71 7.77
N THR A 10 7.82 10.76 8.68
CA THR A 10 6.39 10.82 8.29
C THR A 10 6.06 12.13 7.57
N SER A 11 6.59 13.26 8.03
CA SER A 11 6.42 14.55 7.35
C SER A 11 7.08 14.58 5.97
N SER A 12 8.26 13.97 5.80
CA SER A 12 8.91 13.86 4.49
C SER A 12 8.12 12.96 3.53
N VAL A 13 7.51 11.88 4.01
CA VAL A 13 6.62 11.02 3.20
C VAL A 13 5.33 11.77 2.82
N LEU A 14 4.77 12.56 3.73
CA LEU A 14 3.61 13.42 3.43
C LEU A 14 3.95 14.55 2.44
N LEU A 15 5.13 15.16 2.55
CA LEU A 15 5.60 16.18 1.61
C LEU A 15 5.94 15.60 0.22
N LEU A 16 6.47 14.37 0.15
CA LEU A 16 6.66 13.63 -1.10
C LEU A 16 5.33 13.24 -1.76
N SER A 17 4.27 13.03 -0.98
CA SER A 17 2.92 12.75 -1.52
C SER A 17 2.28 13.95 -2.23
N TRP A 18 2.75 15.17 -1.96
CA TRP A 18 2.28 16.41 -2.59
C TRP A 18 3.13 16.81 -3.79
N ASN A 19 3.77 15.85 -4.45
CA ASN A 19 4.51 16.11 -5.67
C ASN A 19 3.73 15.51 -6.86
N PRO A 20 3.17 16.34 -7.76
CA PRO A 20 2.44 15.85 -8.94
C PRO A 20 3.34 15.07 -9.93
N ALA A 21 4.65 15.01 -9.66
CA ALA A 21 5.62 14.20 -10.39
C ALA A 21 5.69 12.74 -9.91
N PHE A 22 5.04 12.36 -8.80
CA PHE A 22 4.96 10.96 -8.36
C PHE A 22 3.88 10.20 -9.12
N ALA A 23 3.91 10.28 -10.45
CA ALA A 23 3.06 9.45 -11.30
C ALA A 23 3.41 7.99 -11.02
N PHE A 24 2.57 7.27 -10.28
CA PHE A 24 2.68 5.82 -10.14
C PHE A 24 2.42 5.20 -11.51
N ASN A 25 3.47 5.14 -12.32
CA ASN A 25 3.45 4.70 -13.69
C ASN A 25 4.25 3.39 -13.77
N PHE A 26 3.57 2.28 -13.55
CA PHE A 26 4.16 0.96 -13.70
C PHE A 26 4.26 0.52 -15.18
N GLY A 27 4.23 1.47 -16.13
CA GLY A 27 4.22 1.24 -17.57
C GLY A 27 2.87 0.74 -18.10
N PHE A 28 2.38 -0.38 -17.56
CA PHE A 28 1.10 -1.01 -17.93
C PHE A 28 -0.06 -0.66 -16.99
N VAL A 29 0.23 -0.08 -15.82
CA VAL A 29 -0.76 0.39 -14.84
C VAL A 29 -0.46 1.85 -14.54
N ARG A 30 -1.37 2.74 -14.96
CA ARG A 30 -1.34 4.15 -14.60
C ARG A 30 -2.72 4.58 -14.11
N VAL A 31 -2.73 5.19 -12.92
CA VAL A 31 -3.93 5.67 -12.21
C VAL A 31 -4.06 7.18 -12.52
N PRO A 32 -5.22 7.84 -12.32
CA PRO A 32 -5.29 9.30 -12.39
C PRO A 32 -4.33 9.96 -11.41
N ASP A 33 -3.69 11.06 -11.81
CA ASP A 33 -2.59 11.66 -11.06
C ASP A 33 -3.02 12.13 -9.64
N TRP A 34 -4.31 12.45 -9.44
CA TRP A 34 -4.85 12.78 -8.11
C TRP A 34 -4.92 11.58 -7.14
N MET A 35 -4.83 10.34 -7.66
CA MET A 35 -4.86 9.11 -6.86
C MET A 35 -3.47 8.71 -6.34
N ASP A 36 -2.39 9.27 -6.89
CA ASP A 36 -1.01 8.94 -6.54
C ASP A 36 -0.69 9.03 -5.03
N PRO A 37 -1.06 10.10 -4.29
CA PRO A 37 -0.79 10.16 -2.85
C PRO A 37 -1.48 9.03 -2.07
N TYR A 38 -2.71 8.65 -2.45
CA TYR A 38 -3.45 7.58 -1.81
C TYR A 38 -2.80 6.22 -2.05
N ILE A 39 -2.39 5.95 -3.30
CA ILE A 39 -1.65 4.73 -3.65
C ILE A 39 -0.32 4.67 -2.91
N GLY A 40 0.42 5.77 -2.84
CA GLY A 40 1.68 5.86 -2.10
C GLY A 40 1.52 5.50 -0.62
N VAL A 41 0.52 6.08 0.06
CA VAL A 41 0.22 5.76 1.46
C VAL A 41 -0.17 4.28 1.62
N LEU A 42 -1.00 3.74 0.74
CA LEU A 42 -1.41 2.35 0.79
C LEU A 42 -0.25 1.38 0.56
N VAL A 43 0.70 1.71 -0.32
CA VAL A 43 1.93 0.93 -0.52
C VAL A 43 2.78 0.94 0.76
N VAL A 44 2.98 2.09 1.39
CA VAL A 44 3.74 2.21 2.64
C VAL A 44 3.08 1.40 3.77
N LEU A 45 1.77 1.51 3.93
CA LEU A 45 1.02 0.76 4.94
C LEU A 45 1.11 -0.75 4.66
N THR A 46 0.87 -1.17 3.42
CA THR A 46 0.98 -2.57 3.00
C THR A 46 2.38 -3.13 3.32
N PHE A 47 3.43 -2.35 3.04
CA PHE A 47 4.80 -2.74 3.35
C PHE A 47 5.05 -2.86 4.86
N PHE A 48 4.53 -1.93 5.66
CA PHE A 48 4.61 -2.00 7.12
C PHE A 48 3.94 -3.25 7.67
N PHE A 49 2.73 -3.58 7.22
CA PHE A 49 2.02 -4.78 7.64
C PHE A 49 2.72 -6.06 7.16
N TRP A 50 3.30 -6.04 5.96
CA TRP A 50 4.08 -7.15 5.44
C TRP A 50 5.35 -7.40 6.28
N LEU A 51 6.09 -6.35 6.64
CA LEU A 51 7.24 -6.45 7.54
C LEU A 51 6.83 -6.94 8.93
N GLY A 52 5.73 -6.43 9.49
CA GLY A 52 5.19 -6.88 10.76
C GLY A 52 4.81 -8.37 10.73
N LEU A 53 4.21 -8.83 9.64
CA LEU A 53 3.92 -10.25 9.43
C LEU A 53 5.20 -11.07 9.27
N ALA A 54 6.20 -10.56 8.53
CA ALA A 54 7.49 -11.22 8.34
C ALA A 54 8.30 -11.34 9.64
N ALA A 55 8.13 -10.40 10.58
CA ALA A 55 8.78 -10.43 11.89
C ALA A 55 8.04 -11.33 12.90
N THR A 56 6.72 -11.46 12.77
CA THR A 56 5.88 -12.20 13.74
C THR A 56 5.54 -13.62 13.30
N LYS A 57 5.79 -13.97 12.03
CA LYS A 57 5.62 -15.34 11.53
C LYS A 57 6.60 -16.31 12.24
N PRO A 58 6.18 -17.56 12.49
CA PRO A 58 7.09 -18.60 12.92
C PRO A 58 8.15 -18.90 11.85
N SER A 59 9.40 -19.11 12.27
CA SER A 59 10.50 -19.48 11.38
C SER A 59 10.22 -20.85 10.73
N GLY A 60 10.54 -20.97 9.44
CA GLY A 60 10.31 -22.20 8.67
C GLY A 60 8.91 -22.36 8.06
N VAL A 61 7.97 -21.44 8.32
CA VAL A 61 6.63 -21.48 7.71
C VAL A 61 6.57 -20.57 6.46
N PRO A 62 6.23 -21.10 5.28
CA PRO A 62 5.94 -20.30 4.09
C PRO A 62 4.78 -19.33 4.33
N PHE A 63 4.82 -18.12 3.76
CA PHE A 63 3.75 -17.12 3.95
C PHE A 63 2.35 -17.65 3.61
N GLN A 64 2.24 -18.51 2.61
CA GLN A 64 1.00 -19.16 2.18
C GLN A 64 0.40 -20.11 3.22
N GLN A 65 1.23 -20.61 4.14
CA GLN A 65 0.85 -21.60 5.15
C GLN A 65 0.60 -20.99 6.52
N VAL A 66 0.88 -19.69 6.71
CA VAL A 66 0.73 -18.98 7.99
C VAL A 66 -0.69 -19.06 8.54
N ARG A 67 -1.72 -19.15 7.69
CA ARG A 67 -3.12 -19.27 8.10
C ARG A 67 -3.49 -20.66 8.67
N TYR A 68 -2.73 -21.70 8.32
CA TYR A 68 -3.03 -23.08 8.73
C TYR A 68 -2.22 -23.52 9.96
N VAL A 69 -1.36 -22.65 10.46
CA VAL A 69 -0.56 -22.88 11.66
C VAL A 69 -1.12 -22.04 12.79
N LYS A 70 -0.98 -22.51 14.03
CA LYS A 70 -1.37 -21.75 15.22
C LYS A 70 -0.50 -20.50 15.32
N ILE A 71 -1.05 -19.35 14.92
CA ILE A 71 -0.36 -18.06 14.94
C ILE A 71 -0.70 -17.27 16.20
N SER A 72 0.21 -16.40 16.62
CA SER A 72 -0.05 -15.48 17.73
C SER A 72 -1.15 -14.46 17.33
N PRO A 73 -1.91 -13.91 18.30
CA PRO A 73 -2.90 -12.87 18.02
C PRO A 73 -2.30 -11.65 17.30
N ILE A 74 -1.03 -11.33 17.59
CA ILE A 74 -0.28 -10.23 16.96
C ILE A 74 -0.01 -10.55 15.48
N ALA A 75 0.43 -11.77 15.16
CA ALA A 75 0.64 -12.18 13.77
C ALA A 75 -0.68 -12.17 12.98
N ASN A 76 -1.80 -12.54 13.61
CA ASN A 76 -3.12 -12.47 12.98
C ASN A 76 -3.55 -11.02 12.69
N PHE A 77 -3.27 -10.09 13.61
CA PHE A 77 -3.49 -8.66 13.37
C PHE A 77 -2.70 -8.16 12.15
N PHE A 78 -1.41 -8.50 12.05
CA PHE A 78 -0.61 -8.11 10.90
C PHE A 78 -1.10 -8.73 9.59
N TYR A 79 -1.53 -10.00 9.63
CA TYR A 79 -2.10 -10.68 8.48
C TYR A 79 -3.40 -10.03 7.99
N LEU A 80 -4.35 -9.78 8.90
CA LEU A 80 -5.62 -9.15 8.57
C LEU A 80 -5.43 -7.71 8.09
N GLY A 81 -4.53 -6.95 8.73
CA GLY A 81 -4.16 -5.61 8.29
C GLY A 81 -3.56 -5.62 6.89
N LEU A 82 -2.59 -6.52 6.64
CA LEU A 82 -2.00 -6.70 5.30
C LEU A 82 -3.08 -6.99 4.26
N ALA A 83 -3.95 -7.97 4.51
CA ALA A 83 -5.03 -8.33 3.60
C ALA A 83 -5.99 -7.16 3.34
N PHE A 84 -6.36 -6.42 4.38
CA PHE A 84 -7.26 -5.28 4.29
C PHE A 84 -6.68 -4.14 3.44
N PHE A 85 -5.49 -3.64 3.81
CA PHE A 85 -4.86 -2.53 3.10
C PHE A 85 -4.47 -2.91 1.67
N PHE A 86 -3.99 -4.13 1.46
CA PHE A 86 -3.69 -4.63 0.11
C PHE A 86 -4.95 -4.71 -0.75
N THR A 87 -6.08 -5.17 -0.20
CA THR A 87 -7.35 -5.23 -0.93
C THR A 87 -7.82 -3.83 -1.34
N ILE A 88 -7.77 -2.86 -0.43
CA ILE A 88 -8.12 -1.47 -0.75
C ILE A 88 -7.20 -0.91 -1.84
N MET A 89 -5.89 -1.17 -1.74
CA MET A 89 -4.91 -0.77 -2.75
C MET A 89 -5.24 -1.34 -4.13
N MET A 90 -5.57 -2.64 -4.21
CA MET A 90 -5.99 -3.27 -5.46
C MET A 90 -7.27 -2.64 -6.01
N VAL A 91 -8.29 -2.45 -5.18
CA VAL A 91 -9.55 -1.81 -5.61
C VAL A 91 -9.31 -0.41 -6.16
N MET A 92 -8.53 0.42 -5.47
CA MET A 92 -8.21 1.77 -5.95
C MET A 92 -7.42 1.75 -7.26
N LEU A 93 -6.47 0.82 -7.40
CA LEU A 93 -5.66 0.68 -8.60
C LEU A 93 -6.52 0.27 -9.81
N PHE A 94 -7.39 -0.72 -9.66
CA PHE A 94 -8.30 -1.15 -10.74
C PHE A 94 -9.37 -0.09 -11.06
N ALA A 95 -9.98 0.51 -10.03
CA ALA A 95 -10.97 1.57 -10.21
C ALA A 95 -10.35 2.78 -10.91
N GLY A 96 -9.16 3.21 -10.49
CA GLY A 96 -8.48 4.34 -11.09
C GLY A 96 -8.06 4.07 -12.54
N MET A 97 -7.54 2.88 -12.86
CA MET A 97 -7.31 2.49 -14.27
C MET A 97 -8.58 2.59 -15.11
N GLY A 98 -9.71 2.11 -14.58
CA GLY A 98 -11.01 2.22 -15.25
C GLY A 98 -11.45 3.66 -15.47
N LEU A 99 -11.36 4.51 -14.43
CA LEU A 99 -11.70 5.94 -14.50
C LEU A 99 -10.84 6.69 -15.52
N ARG A 100 -9.54 6.40 -15.56
CA ARG A 100 -8.63 6.97 -16.54
C ARG A 100 -9.01 6.57 -17.96
N ARG A 101 -9.26 5.28 -18.19
CA ARG A 101 -9.66 4.79 -19.50
C ARG A 101 -10.98 5.39 -19.95
N TYR A 102 -11.90 5.60 -19.03
CA TYR A 102 -13.16 6.30 -19.28
C TYR A 102 -12.94 7.77 -19.67
N ALA A 103 -12.08 8.50 -18.96
CA ALA A 103 -11.75 9.89 -19.29
C ALA A 103 -11.09 10.04 -20.67
N GLU A 104 -10.17 9.12 -21.02
CA GLU A 104 -9.57 9.05 -22.35
C GLU A 104 -10.61 8.79 -23.45
N TRP A 105 -11.65 7.98 -23.15
CA TRP A 105 -12.71 7.66 -24.11
C TRP A 105 -13.71 8.80 -24.30
N THR A 106 -14.02 9.54 -23.24
CA THR A 106 -14.98 10.66 -23.28
C THR A 106 -14.37 11.99 -23.69
N GLY A 107 -13.04 12.06 -23.86
CA GLY A 107 -12.34 13.30 -24.21
C GLY A 107 -12.31 14.33 -23.07
N ALA A 108 -12.59 13.91 -21.84
CA ALA A 108 -12.57 14.74 -20.64
C ALA A 108 -11.16 14.80 -19.99
N ALA A 109 -10.13 14.43 -20.74
CA ALA A 109 -8.74 14.34 -20.30
C ALA A 109 -8.01 15.69 -20.35
#